data_AF-A0A849UAV6-F1
#
_entry.id   AF-A0A849UAV6-F1
#
_cell.length_a   1.000
_cell.length_b   1.000
_cell.length_c   1.000
_cell.angle_alpha   90.00
_cell.angle_beta   90.00
_cell.angle_gamma   90.00
#
_symmetry.space_group_name_H-M   'P 1'
#
loop_
_entity.id
_entity.type
_entity.pdbx_description
1 polymer ?
#
loop_
_entity_poly.entity_id
_entity_poly.type
_entity_poly.pdbx_seq_one_letter_code
_entity_poly.pdbx_strand_id
1 'polypeptide(L)'
;MAETPKQNPAAAQALTKAQGMLRQLSQEKVSLEAEKAALTERVKQLELDAGKLAALQQEVERYKAGLSSAQNVGAALQNQLSNAAEKEQALHKKLQETVAQAQLIQKDNQLLVAAIKEREQWIKQCGDKNQALSVVNQEFLHNFQNKDFWDKLVENEPLTGLGNVKTETAVEEYQFKLEELKTIPYSESGNRDPAEK
;
A
#
# COMPACT_ATOMS: atom_id res chain seq x y z
N MET A 1 107.98 82.46 19.33
CA MET A 1 108.26 81.39 20.30
C MET A 1 107.05 81.34 21.23
N ALA A 2 105.97 80.62 20.97
CA ALA A 2 105.76 79.17 20.80
C ALA A 2 106.11 78.37 22.07
N GLU A 3 105.14 78.20 22.96
CA GLU A 3 105.08 77.06 23.90
C GLU A 3 103.65 76.54 24.00
N THR A 4 103.43 75.41 23.34
CA THR A 4 102.21 74.59 23.34
C THR A 4 102.28 73.63 24.53
N PRO A 5 101.21 73.43 25.32
CA PRO A 5 101.29 72.52 26.46
C PRO A 5 101.40 71.06 25.98
N LYS A 6 102.40 70.33 26.48
CA LYS A 6 102.65 68.91 26.21
C LYS A 6 101.45 68.07 26.65
N GLN A 7 100.69 67.54 25.68
CA GLN A 7 99.66 66.54 25.92
C GLN A 7 100.28 65.22 26.40
N ASN A 8 99.68 64.61 27.42
CA ASN A 8 100.11 63.35 28.02
C ASN A 8 99.78 62.17 27.06
N PRO A 9 100.78 61.43 26.53
CA PRO A 9 100.57 60.43 25.46
C PRO A 9 99.67 59.25 25.89
N ALA A 10 99.64 58.92 27.18
CA ALA A 10 98.75 57.89 27.73
C ALA A 10 97.26 58.30 27.67
N ALA A 11 96.97 59.60 27.85
CA ALA A 11 95.61 60.13 27.76
C ALA A 11 95.09 60.16 26.31
N ALA A 12 95.97 60.45 25.35
CA ALA A 12 95.63 60.41 23.92
C ALA A 12 95.33 58.98 23.45
N GLN A 13 96.09 57.98 23.90
CA GLN A 13 95.87 56.58 23.52
C GLN A 13 94.57 56.00 24.13
N ALA A 14 94.24 56.38 25.37
CA ALA A 14 92.96 56.03 26.01
C ALA A 14 91.76 56.66 25.29
N LEU A 15 91.89 57.93 24.85
CA LEU A 15 90.85 58.63 24.10
C LEU A 15 90.57 57.95 22.75
N THR A 16 91.60 57.53 22.01
CA THR A 16 91.42 56.84 20.73
C THR A 16 90.75 55.47 20.89
N LYS A 17 91.09 54.72 21.95
CA LYS A 17 90.40 53.45 22.29
C LYS A 17 88.93 53.69 22.64
N ALA A 18 88.64 54.71 23.44
CA ALA A 18 87.27 55.09 23.80
C ALA A 18 86.46 55.50 22.56
N GLN A 19 87.03 56.28 21.64
CA GLN A 19 86.38 56.66 20.38
C GLN A 19 86.11 55.46 19.46
N GLY A 20 87.04 54.50 19.39
CA GLY A 20 86.85 53.24 18.64
C GLY A 20 85.70 52.40 19.21
N MET A 21 85.67 52.26 20.54
CA MET A 21 84.60 51.55 21.26
C MET A 21 83.24 52.24 21.09
N LEU A 22 83.21 53.57 21.09
CA LEU A 22 81.98 54.35 20.89
C LEU A 22 81.42 54.17 19.47
N ARG A 23 82.29 54.06 18.46
CA ARG A 23 81.89 53.76 17.08
C ARG A 23 81.33 52.35 16.95
N GLN A 24 81.96 51.36 17.58
CA GLN A 24 81.49 49.98 17.59
C GLN A 24 80.11 49.88 18.28
N LEU A 25 79.96 50.48 19.47
CA LEU A 25 78.67 50.53 20.17
C LEU A 25 77.59 51.26 19.36
N SER A 26 77.97 52.31 18.63
CA SER A 26 77.03 53.00 17.74
C SER A 26 76.60 52.12 16.56
N GLN A 27 77.50 51.31 16.00
CA GLN A 27 77.16 50.38 14.92
C GLN A 27 76.28 49.24 15.43
N GLU A 28 76.61 48.66 16.59
CA GLU A 28 75.81 47.64 17.26
C GLU A 28 74.42 48.16 17.63
N LYS A 29 74.32 49.41 18.09
CA LYS A 29 73.02 50.05 18.36
C LYS A 29 72.17 50.15 17.09
N VAL A 30 72.77 50.59 15.97
CA VAL A 30 72.04 50.71 14.70
C VAL A 30 71.61 49.34 14.17
N SER A 31 72.46 48.31 14.27
CA SER A 31 72.10 46.95 13.85
C SER A 31 70.98 46.37 14.73
N LEU A 32 71.06 46.54 16.05
CA LEU A 32 70.02 46.10 16.98
C LEU A 32 68.70 46.85 16.78
N GLU A 33 68.73 48.15 16.48
CA GLU A 33 67.54 48.92 16.15
C GLU A 33 66.89 48.42 14.84
N ALA A 34 67.69 48.07 13.83
CA ALA A 34 67.21 47.48 12.59
C ALA A 34 66.62 46.07 12.79
N GLU A 35 67.27 45.21 13.56
CA GLU A 35 66.77 43.87 13.91
C GLU A 35 65.47 43.96 14.70
N LYS A 36 65.39 44.87 15.68
CA LYS A 36 64.16 45.10 16.44
C LYS A 36 63.02 45.54 15.53
N ALA A 37 63.27 46.43 14.57
CA ALA A 37 62.26 46.85 13.60
C ALA A 37 61.79 45.66 12.73
N ALA A 38 62.72 44.84 12.23
CA ALA A 38 62.41 43.67 11.41
C ALA A 38 61.62 42.60 12.19
N LEU A 39 62.00 42.33 13.44
CA LEU A 39 61.29 41.40 14.31
C LEU A 39 59.89 41.91 14.66
N THR A 40 59.74 43.20 14.93
CA THR A 40 58.43 43.81 15.21
C THR A 40 57.48 43.66 14.03
N GLU A 41 57.98 43.87 12.80
CA GLU A 41 57.17 43.66 11.60
C GLU A 41 56.80 42.19 11.40
N ARG A 42 57.73 41.28 11.67
CA ARG A 42 57.47 39.84 11.57
C ARG A 42 56.45 39.36 12.60
N VAL A 43 56.48 39.90 13.82
CA VAL A 43 55.47 39.62 14.86
C VAL A 43 54.10 40.08 14.39
N LYS A 44 53.97 41.32 13.87
CA LYS A 44 52.69 41.81 13.32
C LYS A 44 52.14 40.92 12.20
N GLN A 45 53.01 40.49 11.29
CA GLN A 45 52.61 39.61 10.20
C GLN A 45 52.13 38.24 10.72
N LEU A 46 52.86 37.66 11.68
CA LEU A 46 52.47 36.39 12.30
C LEU A 46 51.15 36.51 13.08
N GLU A 47 50.91 37.61 13.77
CA GLU A 47 49.64 37.88 14.45
C GLU A 47 48.46 37.96 13.46
N LEU A 48 48.65 38.62 12.32
CA LEU A 48 47.64 38.67 11.25
C LEU A 48 47.36 37.29 10.67
N ASP A 49 48.40 36.50 10.39
CA ASP A 49 48.23 35.16 9.82
C ASP A 49 47.64 34.17 10.83
N ALA A 50 47.96 34.31 12.13
CA ALA A 50 47.30 33.57 13.21
C ALA A 50 45.80 33.91 13.28
N GLY A 51 45.43 35.18 13.14
CA GLY A 51 44.03 35.60 13.08
C GLY A 51 43.26 34.99 11.90
N LYS A 52 43.87 34.96 10.71
CA LYS A 52 43.28 34.31 9.52
C LYS A 52 43.11 32.80 9.74
N LEU A 53 44.10 32.14 10.32
CA LEU A 53 44.06 30.71 10.57
C LEU A 53 42.97 30.35 11.58
N ALA A 54 42.78 31.16 12.62
CA ALA A 54 41.69 31.00 13.58
C ALA A 54 40.32 31.13 12.89
N ALA A 55 40.14 32.12 12.01
CA ALA A 55 38.90 32.29 11.25
C ALA A 55 38.64 31.09 10.31
N LEU A 56 39.67 30.62 9.59
CA LEU A 56 39.56 29.45 8.71
C LEU A 56 39.20 28.18 9.50
N GLN A 57 39.77 28.01 10.70
CA GLN A 57 39.46 26.88 11.56
C GLN A 57 38.00 26.91 12.02
N GLN A 58 37.47 28.10 12.34
CA GLN A 58 36.05 28.26 12.66
C GLN A 58 35.13 27.91 11.48
N GLU A 59 35.50 28.30 10.25
CA GLU A 59 34.76 27.92 9.04
C GLU A 59 34.78 26.41 8.81
N VAL A 60 35.94 25.76 8.96
CA VAL A 60 36.06 24.29 8.81
C VAL A 60 35.15 23.57 9.80
N GLU A 61 35.12 23.99 11.07
CA GLU A 61 34.22 23.37 12.06
C GLU A 61 32.75 23.60 11.72
N ARG A 62 32.39 24.77 11.19
CA ARG A 62 31.03 25.02 10.69
C ARG A 62 30.67 24.12 9.52
N TYR A 63 31.58 23.93 8.56
CA TYR A 63 31.34 23.03 7.42
C TYR A 63 31.24 21.57 7.86
N LYS A 64 32.08 21.11 8.80
CA LYS A 64 31.98 19.76 9.38
C LYS A 64 30.63 19.54 10.05
N ALA A 65 30.17 20.50 10.85
CA ALA A 65 28.86 20.43 11.49
C ALA A 65 27.72 20.38 10.45
N GLY A 66 27.82 21.20 9.39
CA GLY A 66 26.88 21.18 8.27
C GLY A 66 26.86 19.84 7.52
N LEU A 67 28.03 19.26 7.25
CA LEU A 67 28.15 17.96 6.58
C LEU A 67 27.56 16.84 7.42
N SER A 68 27.85 16.80 8.73
CA SER A 68 27.27 15.82 9.64
C SER A 68 25.74 15.94 9.71
N SER A 69 25.22 17.16 9.77
CA SER A 69 23.78 17.41 9.71
C SER A 69 23.15 16.90 8.40
N ALA A 70 23.77 17.21 7.26
CA ALA A 70 23.29 16.76 5.95
C ALA A 70 23.32 15.23 5.82
N GLN A 71 24.36 14.56 6.35
CA GLN A 71 24.44 13.10 6.40
C GLN A 71 23.33 12.49 7.25
N ASN A 72 23.04 13.07 8.42
CA ASN A 72 21.96 12.59 9.28
C ASN A 72 20.58 12.76 8.61
N VAL A 73 20.34 13.90 7.95
CA VAL A 73 19.11 14.13 7.19
C VAL A 73 19.00 13.16 6.01
N GLY A 74 20.10 12.93 5.29
CA GLY A 74 20.16 11.95 4.20
C GLY A 74 19.81 10.53 4.67
N ALA A 75 20.39 10.09 5.79
CA ALA A 75 20.08 8.78 6.38
C ALA A 75 18.61 8.69 6.84
N ALA A 76 18.06 9.75 7.43
CA ALA A 76 16.66 9.79 7.83
C ALA A 76 15.71 9.70 6.63
N LEU A 77 16.00 10.44 5.55
CA LEU A 77 15.24 10.39 4.30
C LEU A 77 15.33 9.01 3.64
N GLN A 78 16.50 8.39 3.62
CA GLN A 78 16.68 7.03 3.08
C GLN A 78 15.81 6.02 3.84
N ASN A 79 15.78 6.11 5.18
CA ASN A 79 14.94 5.25 6.00
C ASN A 79 13.44 5.52 5.77
N GLN A 80 13.04 6.79 5.64
CA GLN A 80 11.66 7.14 5.31
C GLN A 80 11.24 6.59 3.95
N LEU A 81 12.11 6.68 2.94
CA LEU A 81 11.85 6.16 1.61
C LEU A 81 11.70 4.63 1.60
N SER A 82 12.58 3.91 2.31
CA SER A 82 12.47 2.45 2.47
C SER A 82 11.15 2.07 3.15
N ASN A 83 10.81 2.73 4.26
CA ASN A 83 9.56 2.47 4.98
C ASN A 83 8.32 2.79 4.14
N ALA A 84 8.38 3.83 3.30
CA ALA A 84 7.28 4.19 2.41
C ALA A 84 7.10 3.13 1.32
N ALA A 85 8.19 2.66 0.70
CA ALA A 85 8.16 1.62 -0.32
C ALA A 85 7.61 0.29 0.22
N GLU A 86 8.02 -0.11 1.43
CA GLU A 86 7.49 -1.31 2.10
C GLU A 86 5.98 -1.22 2.36
N LYS A 87 5.52 -0.05 2.83
CA LYS A 87 4.09 0.20 3.06
C LYS A 87 3.29 0.17 1.77
N GLU A 88 3.82 0.77 0.70
CA GLU A 88 3.18 0.77 -0.62
C GLU A 88 3.04 -0.65 -1.14
N GLN A 89 4.09 -1.46 -1.06
CA GLN A 89 4.06 -2.87 -1.45
C GLN A 89 3.03 -3.67 -0.63
N ALA A 90 2.97 -3.46 0.68
CA ALA A 90 2.00 -4.11 1.55
C ALA A 90 0.55 -3.71 1.20
N LEU A 91 0.31 -2.42 0.90
CA LEU A 91 -1.00 -1.93 0.46
C LEU A 91 -1.40 -2.51 -0.90
N HIS A 92 -0.46 -2.58 -1.85
CA HIS A 92 -0.70 -3.21 -3.15
C HIS A 92 -1.09 -4.68 -3.01
N LYS A 93 -0.38 -5.44 -2.16
CA LYS A 93 -0.72 -6.84 -1.88
C LYS A 93 -2.11 -6.97 -1.27
N LYS A 94 -2.43 -6.16 -0.26
CA LYS A 94 -3.75 -6.16 0.38
C LYS A 94 -4.87 -5.79 -0.60
N LEU A 95 -4.62 -4.85 -1.51
CA LEU A 95 -5.57 -4.48 -2.56
C LEU A 95 -5.83 -5.67 -3.50
N GLN A 96 -4.78 -6.36 -3.95
CA GLN A 96 -4.92 -7.55 -4.80
C GLN A 96 -5.73 -8.65 -4.10
N GLU A 97 -5.43 -8.93 -2.83
CA GLU A 97 -6.19 -9.90 -2.03
C GLU A 97 -7.66 -9.50 -1.89
N THR A 98 -7.93 -8.22 -1.62
CA THR A 98 -9.29 -7.70 -1.49
C THR A 98 -10.07 -7.81 -2.80
N VAL A 99 -9.44 -7.47 -3.93
CA VAL A 99 -10.05 -7.58 -5.26
C VAL A 99 -10.33 -9.05 -5.61
N ALA A 100 -9.39 -9.96 -5.34
CA ALA A 100 -9.60 -11.39 -5.56
C ALA A 100 -10.76 -11.93 -4.71
N GLN A 101 -10.84 -11.53 -3.43
CA GLN A 101 -11.94 -11.92 -2.55
C GLN A 101 -13.28 -11.35 -3.03
N ALA A 102 -13.32 -10.08 -3.46
CA ALA A 102 -14.53 -9.47 -4.01
C ALA A 102 -15.03 -10.20 -5.26
N GLN A 103 -14.11 -10.62 -6.15
CA GLN A 103 -14.46 -11.41 -7.33
C GLN A 103 -15.02 -12.79 -6.98
N LEU A 104 -14.46 -13.46 -5.97
CA LEU A 104 -14.99 -14.74 -5.48
C LEU A 104 -16.41 -14.56 -4.95
N ILE A 105 -16.63 -13.59 -4.06
CA ILE A 105 -17.94 -13.27 -3.49
C ILE A 105 -18.95 -12.91 -4.59
N GLN A 106 -18.52 -12.18 -5.63
CA GLN A 106 -19.39 -11.83 -6.75
C GLN A 106 -19.84 -13.07 -7.54
N LYS A 107 -18.91 -14.01 -7.81
CA LYS A 107 -19.23 -15.28 -8.48
C LYS A 107 -20.18 -16.12 -7.65
N ASP A 108 -19.90 -16.27 -6.36
CA ASP A 108 -20.75 -17.04 -5.43
C ASP A 108 -22.16 -16.46 -5.36
N ASN A 109 -22.29 -15.12 -5.27
CA ASN A 109 -23.59 -14.47 -5.30
C ASN A 109 -24.34 -14.71 -6.62
N GLN A 110 -23.65 -14.71 -7.77
CA GLN A 110 -24.29 -15.03 -9.05
C GLN A 110 -24.83 -16.46 -9.08
N LEU A 111 -24.07 -17.42 -8.55
CA LEU A 111 -24.49 -18.83 -8.44
C LEU A 111 -25.70 -18.97 -7.49
N LEU A 112 -25.66 -18.32 -6.33
CA LEU A 112 -26.77 -18.34 -5.37
C LEU A 112 -28.04 -17.72 -5.96
N VAL A 113 -27.92 -16.59 -6.68
CA VAL A 113 -29.06 -15.96 -7.36
C VAL A 113 -29.63 -16.87 -8.44
N ALA A 114 -28.79 -17.57 -9.20
CA ALA A 114 -29.24 -18.55 -10.20
C ALA A 114 -29.98 -19.72 -9.54
N ALA A 115 -29.43 -20.31 -8.48
CA ALA A 115 -30.05 -21.40 -7.73
C ALA A 115 -31.39 -20.99 -7.10
N ILE A 116 -31.49 -19.77 -6.56
CA ILE A 116 -32.76 -19.25 -6.04
C ILE A 116 -33.80 -19.13 -7.15
N LYS A 117 -33.43 -18.58 -8.32
CA LYS A 117 -34.35 -18.46 -9.47
C LYS A 117 -34.85 -19.80 -9.95
N GLU A 118 -33.97 -20.81 -10.05
CA GLU A 118 -34.35 -22.16 -10.42
C GLU A 118 -35.34 -22.76 -9.41
N ARG A 119 -35.04 -22.62 -8.12
CA ARG A 119 -35.92 -23.10 -7.05
C ARG A 119 -37.26 -22.40 -7.03
N GLU A 120 -37.31 -21.09 -7.24
CA GLU A 120 -38.56 -20.32 -7.35
C GLU A 120 -39.40 -20.81 -8.54
N GLN A 121 -38.78 -21.07 -9.69
CA GLN A 121 -39.47 -21.64 -10.85
C GLN A 121 -40.03 -23.02 -10.54
N TRP A 122 -39.25 -23.89 -9.90
CA TRP A 122 -39.70 -25.22 -9.51
C TRP A 122 -40.88 -25.17 -8.52
N ILE A 123 -40.79 -24.32 -7.48
CA ILE A 123 -41.87 -24.11 -6.50
C ILE A 123 -43.14 -23.63 -7.21
N LYS A 124 -43.00 -22.67 -8.15
CA LYS A 124 -44.14 -22.18 -8.92
C LYS A 124 -44.80 -23.29 -9.74
N GLN A 125 -44.02 -24.09 -10.47
CA GLN A 125 -44.55 -25.22 -11.24
C GLN A 125 -45.25 -26.25 -10.36
N CYS A 126 -44.71 -26.55 -9.18
CA CYS A 126 -45.38 -27.41 -8.21
C CYS A 126 -46.69 -26.81 -7.70
N GLY A 127 -46.71 -25.51 -7.42
CA GLY A 127 -47.92 -24.78 -7.04
C GLY A 127 -49.00 -24.86 -8.12
N ASP A 128 -48.64 -24.57 -9.37
CA ASP A 128 -49.54 -24.60 -10.53
C ASP A 128 -50.11 -26.01 -10.75
N LYS A 129 -49.27 -27.06 -10.66
CA LYS A 129 -49.70 -28.46 -10.77
C LYS A 129 -50.62 -28.89 -9.62
N ASN A 130 -50.32 -28.49 -8.39
CA ASN A 130 -51.16 -28.79 -7.23
C ASN A 130 -52.54 -28.11 -7.35
N GLN A 131 -52.57 -26.87 -7.84
CA GLN A 131 -53.82 -26.17 -8.11
C GLN A 131 -54.63 -26.86 -9.20
N ALA A 132 -54.00 -27.23 -10.31
CA ALA A 132 -54.64 -27.97 -11.40
C ALA A 132 -55.17 -29.33 -10.92
N LEU A 133 -54.43 -30.05 -10.07
CA LEU A 133 -54.89 -31.30 -9.46
C LEU A 133 -56.17 -31.10 -8.63
N SER A 134 -56.21 -30.01 -7.85
CA SER A 134 -57.41 -29.67 -7.07
C SER A 134 -58.62 -29.40 -7.97
N VAL A 135 -58.44 -28.69 -9.08
CA VAL A 135 -59.49 -28.42 -10.08
C VAL A 135 -59.97 -29.73 -10.72
N VAL A 136 -59.05 -30.57 -11.20
CA VAL A 136 -59.39 -31.86 -11.82
C VAL A 136 -60.14 -32.77 -10.84
N ASN A 137 -59.73 -32.81 -9.56
CA ASN A 137 -60.43 -33.57 -8.53
C ASN A 137 -61.85 -33.02 -8.26
N GLN A 138 -62.03 -31.70 -8.26
CA GLN A 138 -63.36 -31.09 -8.11
C GLN A 138 -64.26 -31.40 -9.31
N GLU A 139 -63.73 -31.32 -10.53
CA GLU A 139 -64.44 -31.70 -11.75
C GLU A 139 -64.85 -33.18 -11.73
N PHE A 140 -63.93 -34.07 -11.33
CA PHE A 140 -64.21 -35.49 -11.20
C PHE A 140 -65.34 -35.76 -10.19
N LEU A 141 -65.28 -35.17 -8.99
CA LEU A 141 -66.32 -35.30 -7.96
C LEU A 141 -67.67 -34.76 -8.44
N HIS A 142 -67.69 -33.60 -9.11
CA HIS A 142 -68.90 -33.00 -9.67
C HIS A 142 -69.52 -33.91 -10.75
N ASN A 143 -68.70 -34.45 -11.65
CA ASN A 143 -69.17 -35.35 -12.69
C ASN A 143 -69.69 -36.67 -12.10
N PHE A 144 -69.03 -37.22 -11.07
CA PHE A 144 -69.50 -38.41 -10.37
C PHE A 144 -70.84 -38.19 -9.64
N GLN A 145 -71.00 -37.06 -8.95
CA GLN A 145 -72.27 -36.71 -8.28
C GLN A 145 -73.43 -36.53 -9.27
N ASN A 146 -73.16 -35.99 -10.46
CA ASN A 146 -74.18 -35.82 -11.50
C ASN A 146 -74.49 -37.12 -12.25
N LYS A 147 -73.56 -38.09 -12.25
CA LYS A 147 -73.78 -39.44 -12.80
C LYS A 147 -74.80 -40.24 -12.01
N ASP A 148 -74.82 -40.16 -10.68
CA ASP A 148 -75.74 -40.94 -9.83
C ASP A 148 -77.23 -40.77 -10.19
N PHE A 149 -77.61 -39.63 -10.80
CA PHE A 149 -79.00 -39.34 -11.16
C PHE A 149 -79.42 -39.85 -12.55
N TRP A 150 -78.51 -39.87 -13.52
CA TRP A 150 -78.80 -40.27 -14.92
C TRP A 150 -78.20 -41.65 -15.29
N ASP A 151 -77.05 -42.02 -14.73
CA ASP A 151 -76.38 -43.29 -15.02
C ASP A 151 -77.08 -44.49 -14.38
N LYS A 152 -77.77 -44.34 -13.23
CA LYS A 152 -78.65 -45.41 -12.71
C LYS A 152 -79.75 -45.82 -13.69
N LEU A 153 -80.10 -44.95 -14.64
CA LEU A 153 -81.08 -45.24 -15.69
C LEU A 153 -80.43 -45.91 -16.93
N VAL A 154 -79.11 -45.72 -17.16
CA VAL A 154 -78.37 -46.17 -18.36
C VAL A 154 -77.50 -47.41 -18.09
N GLU A 155 -76.94 -47.58 -16.90
CA GLU A 155 -76.18 -48.78 -16.49
C GLU A 155 -77.04 -50.05 -16.43
N ASN A 156 -78.37 -49.90 -16.34
CA ASN A 156 -79.33 -51.00 -16.35
C ASN A 156 -79.72 -51.46 -17.77
N GLU A 157 -79.11 -50.94 -18.84
CA GLU A 157 -79.33 -51.46 -20.20
C GLU A 157 -78.41 -52.66 -20.52
N PRO A 158 -78.95 -53.89 -20.62
CA PRO A 158 -78.12 -55.08 -20.80
C PRO A 158 -77.72 -55.36 -22.26
N LEU A 159 -78.16 -54.54 -23.24
CA LEU A 159 -78.08 -54.93 -24.66
C LEU A 159 -76.94 -54.30 -25.48
N THR A 160 -76.46 -53.10 -25.16
CA THR A 160 -75.55 -52.36 -26.07
C THR A 160 -74.15 -52.08 -25.50
N GLY A 161 -73.93 -52.16 -24.18
CA GLY A 161 -72.63 -51.95 -23.55
C GLY A 161 -72.00 -50.55 -23.72
N LEU A 162 -72.70 -49.61 -24.38
CA LEU A 162 -72.21 -48.27 -24.71
C LEU A 162 -71.94 -47.41 -23.46
N GLY A 163 -72.65 -47.65 -22.36
CA GLY A 163 -72.41 -47.00 -21.07
C GLY A 163 -71.03 -47.33 -20.50
N ASN A 164 -70.61 -48.59 -20.60
CA ASN A 164 -69.32 -49.06 -20.09
C ASN A 164 -68.13 -48.44 -20.85
N VAL A 165 -68.26 -48.26 -22.17
CA VAL A 165 -67.18 -47.64 -22.98
C VAL A 165 -67.03 -46.16 -22.61
N LYS A 166 -68.13 -45.43 -22.39
CA LYS A 166 -68.08 -44.01 -22.00
C LYS A 166 -67.47 -43.82 -20.61
N THR A 167 -67.75 -44.71 -19.67
CA THR A 167 -67.13 -44.66 -18.34
C THR A 167 -65.65 -45.00 -18.40
N GLU A 168 -65.25 -46.00 -19.19
CA GLU A 168 -63.85 -46.37 -19.41
C GLU A 168 -63.04 -45.24 -20.08
N THR A 169 -63.57 -44.62 -21.14
CA THR A 169 -62.94 -43.46 -21.79
C THR A 169 -62.77 -42.27 -20.84
N ALA A 170 -63.78 -41.99 -20.00
CA ALA A 170 -63.69 -40.91 -19.02
C ALA A 170 -62.63 -41.21 -17.94
N VAL A 171 -62.54 -42.45 -17.47
CA VAL A 171 -61.52 -42.89 -16.51
C VAL A 171 -60.12 -42.76 -17.11
N GLU A 172 -59.92 -43.20 -18.35
CA GLU A 172 -58.65 -43.04 -19.07
C GLU A 172 -58.27 -41.56 -19.22
N GLU A 173 -59.21 -40.69 -19.59
CA GLU A 173 -58.95 -39.25 -19.75
C GLU A 173 -58.51 -38.60 -18.43
N TYR A 174 -59.14 -38.96 -17.31
CA TYR A 174 -58.71 -38.48 -15.99
C TYR A 174 -57.37 -39.09 -15.56
N GLN A 175 -57.08 -40.35 -15.89
CA GLN A 175 -55.77 -40.94 -15.63
C GLN A 175 -54.67 -40.16 -16.36
N PHE A 176 -54.85 -39.85 -17.63
CA PHE A 176 -53.88 -39.04 -18.38
C PHE A 176 -53.68 -37.64 -17.76
N LYS A 177 -54.77 -36.95 -17.38
CA LYS A 177 -54.68 -35.65 -16.70
C LYS A 177 -53.92 -35.73 -15.37
N LEU A 178 -54.15 -36.78 -14.58
CA LEU A 178 -53.46 -36.99 -13.30
C LEU A 178 -51.98 -37.34 -13.49
N GLU A 179 -51.63 -38.09 -14.53
CA GLU A 179 -50.23 -38.42 -14.84
C GLU A 179 -49.43 -37.20 -15.28
N GLU A 180 -50.00 -36.32 -16.09
CA GLU A 180 -49.36 -35.06 -16.52
C GLU A 180 -49.10 -34.11 -15.34
N LEU A 181 -50.00 -34.14 -14.35
CA LEU A 181 -49.90 -33.33 -13.14
C LEU A 181 -48.96 -33.90 -12.07
N LYS A 182 -48.41 -35.11 -12.26
CA LYS A 182 -47.37 -35.62 -11.37
C LYS A 182 -46.16 -34.68 -11.39
N THR A 183 -45.69 -34.31 -10.20
CA THR A 183 -44.47 -33.51 -10.03
C THR A 183 -43.26 -34.42 -9.96
N ILE A 184 -42.18 -34.07 -10.64
CA ILE A 184 -40.88 -34.72 -10.49
C ILE A 184 -40.24 -34.20 -9.20
N PRO A 185 -39.73 -35.06 -8.30
CA PRO A 185 -39.08 -34.60 -7.07
C PRO A 185 -37.86 -33.73 -7.39
N TYR A 186 -37.70 -32.63 -6.65
CA TYR A 186 -36.50 -31.79 -6.73
C TYR A 186 -35.28 -32.62 -6.34
N SER A 187 -34.30 -32.75 -7.23
CA SER A 187 -32.99 -33.34 -6.93
C SER A 187 -31.91 -32.26 -6.95
N GLU A 188 -31.12 -32.15 -5.88
CA GLU A 188 -30.00 -31.20 -5.76
C GLU A 188 -28.84 -31.47 -6.75
N SER A 189 -28.95 -32.47 -7.61
CA SER A 189 -27.84 -33.02 -8.42
C SER A 189 -27.39 -32.15 -9.61
N GLY A 190 -27.98 -30.96 -9.82
CA GLY A 190 -27.61 -30.07 -10.92
C GLY A 190 -26.27 -29.33 -10.76
N ASN A 191 -25.64 -29.38 -9.58
CA ASN A 191 -24.45 -28.57 -9.26
C ASN A 191 -23.18 -29.40 -8.97
N ARG A 192 -22.96 -30.52 -9.69
CA ARG A 192 -21.64 -31.18 -9.66
C ARG A 192 -20.72 -30.53 -10.68
N ASP A 193 -19.69 -29.87 -10.14
CA ASP A 193 -18.47 -29.47 -10.84
C ASP A 193 -18.01 -30.51 -11.87
N PRO A 194 -17.52 -30.09 -13.05
CA PRO A 194 -16.60 -30.90 -13.83
C PRO A 194 -15.22 -30.81 -13.17
N ALA A 195 -14.99 -31.64 -12.15
CA ALA A 195 -13.65 -31.96 -11.70
C ALA A 195 -13.27 -33.37 -12.20
N GLU A 196 -12.10 -33.42 -12.84
CA GLU A 196 -11.28 -34.60 -13.15
C GLU A 196 -11.63 -35.41 -14.42
N LYS A 197 -10.94 -35.07 -15.52
CA LYS A 197 -9.80 -35.86 -16.04
C LYS A 197 -8.75 -34.93 -16.68
#